data_AF-A0AAW5PK27-F1
#
_entry.id   AF-A0AAW5PK27-F1
#
_cell.length_a   1.000
_cell.length_b   1.000
_cell.length_c   1.000
_cell.angle_alpha   90.00
_cell.angle_beta   90.00
_cell.angle_gamma   90.00
#
_symmetry.space_group_name_H-M   'P 1'
#
loop_
_entity.id
_entity.type
_entity.pdbx_description
1 polymer ?
#
loop_
_entity_poly.entity_id
_entity_poly.type
_entity_poly.pdbx_seq_one_letter_code
_entity_poly.pdbx_strand_id
1 'polypeptide(L)'
;MNNATNTCLLQAANDDLAAHAIVANLHRAIQQRMDRDSQAHGRFSRAYVAEMFEVARTIGTDCRPYQADAEWIAARRAWLDAVLDDHADERRDTRLTASRHAADGVVLQACRLGCEAMQDAARARMRDALIAMTHPAH
;
A
#
# COMPACT_ATOMS: atom_id res chain seq x y z
N MET A 1 -6.95 -21.82 34.56
CA MET A 1 -7.28 -21.70 33.13
C MET A 1 -7.15 -20.27 32.58
N ASN A 2 -6.37 -19.37 33.21
CA ASN A 2 -6.33 -17.94 32.83
C ASN A 2 -5.15 -17.55 31.92
N ASN A 3 -4.23 -18.47 31.62
CA ASN A 3 -2.99 -18.13 30.90
C ASN A 3 -3.20 -18.02 29.38
N ALA A 4 -3.99 -18.92 28.77
CA ALA A 4 -4.19 -18.93 27.32
C ALA A 4 -4.98 -17.71 26.80
N THR A 5 -5.98 -17.24 27.55
CA THR A 5 -6.79 -16.06 27.19
C THR A 5 -5.98 -14.78 27.27
N ASN A 6 -5.13 -14.63 28.29
CA ASN A 6 -4.26 -13.44 28.43
C ASN A 6 -3.18 -13.41 27.34
N THR A 7 -2.60 -14.55 26.97
CA THR A 7 -1.63 -14.63 25.87
C THR A 7 -2.27 -14.29 24.52
N CYS A 8 -3.52 -14.72 24.27
CA CYS A 8 -4.23 -14.42 23.03
C CYS A 8 -4.57 -12.91 22.89
N LEU A 9 -5.01 -12.27 23.98
CA LEU A 9 -5.30 -10.82 23.98
C LEU A 9 -4.04 -9.97 23.80
N LEU A 10 -2.93 -10.37 24.41
CA LEU A 10 -1.63 -9.69 24.23
C LEU A 10 -1.09 -9.86 22.81
N GLN A 11 -1.30 -11.03 22.20
CA GLN A 11 -0.92 -11.27 20.81
C GLN A 11 -1.71 -10.37 19.86
N ALA A 12 -3.06 -10.34 19.99
CA ALA A 12 -3.91 -9.48 19.16
C ALA A 12 -3.57 -7.98 19.31
N ALA A 13 -3.28 -7.51 20.52
CA ALA A 13 -2.86 -6.12 20.73
C ALA A 13 -1.49 -5.80 20.10
N ASN A 14 -0.57 -6.75 20.10
CA ASN A 14 0.73 -6.59 19.44
C ASN A 14 0.60 -6.60 17.92
N ASP A 15 -0.27 -7.43 17.37
CA ASP A 15 -0.53 -7.53 15.93
C ASP A 15 -1.19 -6.23 15.41
N ASP A 16 -2.17 -5.70 16.15
CA ASP A 16 -2.80 -4.41 15.88
C ASP A 16 -1.78 -3.25 15.89
N LEU A 17 -0.89 -3.22 16.90
CA LEU A 17 0.17 -2.21 16.98
C LEU A 17 1.15 -2.29 15.80
N ALA A 18 1.50 -3.51 15.38
CA ALA A 18 2.37 -3.73 14.22
C ALA A 18 1.70 -3.25 12.92
N ALA A 19 0.42 -3.54 12.72
CA ALA A 19 -0.36 -3.08 11.57
C ALA A 19 -0.40 -1.54 11.49
N HIS A 20 -0.67 -0.87 12.61
CA HIS A 20 -0.66 0.59 12.69
C HIS A 20 0.73 1.20 12.41
N ALA A 21 1.80 0.59 12.91
CA ALA A 21 3.17 1.05 12.65
C ALA A 21 3.53 0.95 11.15
N ILE A 22 3.11 -0.12 10.47
CA ILE A 22 3.30 -0.30 9.03
C ILE A 22 2.59 0.81 8.25
N VAL A 23 1.32 1.07 8.58
CA VAL A 23 0.53 2.14 7.95
C VAL A 23 1.16 3.51 8.19
N ALA A 24 1.63 3.80 9.40
CA ALA A 24 2.29 5.07 9.71
C ALA A 24 3.60 5.26 8.91
N ASN A 25 4.39 4.19 8.75
CA ASN A 25 5.60 4.21 7.94
C ASN A 25 5.30 4.43 6.46
N LEU A 26 4.28 3.73 5.95
CA LEU A 26 3.79 3.91 4.58
C LEU A 26 3.32 5.36 4.36
N HIS A 27 2.52 5.89 5.27
CA HIS A 27 2.02 7.26 5.20
C HIS A 27 3.18 8.26 5.12
N ARG A 28 4.19 8.12 5.99
CA ARG A 28 5.39 8.98 5.97
C ARG A 28 6.13 8.91 4.64
N ALA A 29 6.32 7.72 4.07
CA ALA A 29 7.01 7.55 2.80
C ALA A 29 6.23 8.21 1.64
N ILE A 30 4.90 8.08 1.64
CA ILE A 30 4.03 8.74 0.67
C ILE A 30 4.11 10.26 0.80
N GLN A 31 4.04 10.80 2.01
CA GLN A 31 4.17 12.26 2.23
C GLN A 31 5.51 12.79 1.70
N GLN A 32 6.62 12.11 1.97
CA GLN A 32 7.93 12.49 1.45
C GLN A 32 8.01 12.50 -0.08
N ARG A 33 7.20 11.68 -0.77
CA ARG A 33 7.10 11.73 -2.23
C ARG A 33 6.21 12.87 -2.69
N MET A 34 5.08 13.08 -2.03
CA MET A 34 4.17 14.19 -2.33
C MET A 34 4.87 15.54 -2.20
N ASP A 35 5.72 15.72 -1.19
CA ASP A 35 6.52 16.95 -1.00
C ASP A 35 7.46 17.26 -2.17
N ARG A 36 7.85 16.23 -2.94
CA ARG A 36 8.74 16.35 -4.10
C ARG A 36 7.99 16.42 -5.43
N ASP A 37 6.68 16.15 -5.45
CA ASP A 37 5.87 16.16 -6.67
C ASP A 37 5.18 17.51 -6.84
N SER A 38 5.63 18.28 -7.83
CA SER A 38 5.05 19.58 -8.16
C SER A 38 3.70 19.49 -8.87
N GLN A 39 3.35 18.34 -9.47
CA GLN A 39 2.06 18.16 -10.12
C GLN A 39 0.96 17.93 -9.07
N ALA A 40 -0.08 18.76 -9.08
CA ALA A 40 -1.17 18.69 -8.11
C ALA A 40 -2.14 17.55 -8.42
N HIS A 41 -2.50 17.36 -9.70
CA HIS A 41 -3.44 16.30 -10.08
C HIS A 41 -2.80 14.92 -9.91
N GLY A 42 -3.49 14.05 -9.15
CA GLY A 42 -3.09 12.67 -8.92
C GLY A 42 -1.84 12.52 -8.06
N ARG A 43 -1.42 13.58 -7.35
CA ARG A 43 -0.19 13.60 -6.55
C ARG A 43 -0.17 12.50 -5.50
N PHE A 44 -1.24 12.37 -4.72
CA PHE A 44 -1.35 11.34 -3.70
C PHE A 44 -1.32 9.95 -4.34
N SER A 45 -2.13 9.73 -5.39
CA SER A 45 -2.21 8.44 -6.08
C SER A 45 -0.88 8.06 -6.72
N ARG A 46 -0.14 9.02 -7.28
CA ARG A 46 1.18 8.79 -7.89
C ARG A 46 2.19 8.36 -6.83
N ALA A 47 2.24 9.07 -5.71
CA ALA A 47 3.09 8.74 -4.57
C ALA A 47 2.74 7.36 -3.99
N TYR A 48 1.45 7.08 -3.82
CA TYR A 48 0.93 5.81 -3.33
C TYR A 48 1.31 4.64 -4.24
N VAL A 49 1.08 4.76 -5.56
CA VAL A 49 1.45 3.74 -6.54
C VAL A 49 2.94 3.47 -6.46
N ALA A 50 3.78 4.52 -6.48
CA ALA A 50 5.23 4.34 -6.40
C ALA A 50 5.66 3.61 -5.12
N GLU A 51 5.08 3.96 -3.96
CA GLU A 51 5.39 3.30 -2.69
C GLU A 51 4.91 1.85 -2.63
N MET A 52 3.76 1.50 -3.21
CA MET A 52 3.32 0.11 -3.27
C MET A 52 4.28 -0.79 -4.06
N PHE A 53 4.92 -0.25 -5.11
CA PHE A 53 5.95 -0.99 -5.83
C PHE A 53 7.25 -1.14 -5.03
N GLU A 54 7.64 -0.14 -4.23
CA GLU A 54 8.78 -0.29 -3.33
C GLU A 54 8.50 -1.32 -2.23
N VAL A 55 7.32 -1.26 -1.61
CA VAL A 55 6.86 -2.28 -0.65
C VAL A 55 6.95 -3.67 -1.28
N ALA A 56 6.34 -3.86 -2.45
CA ALA A 56 6.36 -5.14 -3.17
C ALA A 56 7.78 -5.65 -3.50
N ARG A 57 8.75 -4.75 -3.72
CA ARG A 57 10.16 -5.09 -3.95
C ARG A 57 10.88 -5.56 -2.67
N THR A 58 10.46 -5.05 -1.51
CA THR A 58 11.11 -5.35 -0.21
C THR A 58 10.55 -6.57 0.50
N ILE A 59 9.43 -7.12 0.04
CA ILE A 59 8.86 -8.39 0.55
C ILE A 59 9.80 -9.54 0.15
N GLY A 60 10.76 -9.88 1.02
CA GLY A 60 11.79 -10.91 0.80
C GLY A 60 11.33 -12.34 1.09
N THR A 61 12.23 -13.33 0.98
CA THR A 61 11.97 -14.75 1.28
C THR A 61 11.61 -15.03 2.74
N ASP A 62 12.03 -14.14 3.65
CA ASP A 62 11.71 -14.20 5.08
C ASP A 62 10.39 -13.50 5.42
N CYS A 63 9.78 -12.81 4.45
CA CYS A 63 8.35 -12.57 4.48
C CYS A 63 7.70 -13.94 4.26
N ARG A 64 7.55 -14.70 5.36
CA ARG A 64 6.41 -15.59 5.52
C ARG A 64 5.23 -14.81 4.99
N PRO A 65 4.35 -15.43 4.17
CA PRO A 65 3.22 -14.71 3.63
C PRO A 65 2.63 -13.96 4.82
N TYR A 66 2.64 -12.62 4.76
CA TYR A 66 1.58 -11.87 5.39
C TYR A 66 0.36 -12.57 4.80
N GLN A 67 -0.16 -13.59 5.50
CA GLN A 67 -1.47 -14.14 5.28
C GLN A 67 -2.30 -12.89 5.35
N ALA A 68 -2.69 -12.36 4.18
CA ALA A 68 -2.94 -10.93 4.02
C ALA A 68 -3.81 -10.48 5.18
N ASP A 69 -3.16 -9.86 6.18
CA ASP A 69 -3.70 -9.91 7.53
C ASP A 69 -4.97 -9.09 7.46
N ALA A 70 -6.10 -9.70 7.83
CA ALA A 70 -7.37 -9.02 7.75
C ALA A 70 -7.30 -7.69 8.51
N GLU A 71 -6.49 -7.64 9.58
CA GLU A 71 -6.21 -6.44 10.35
C GLU A 71 -5.38 -5.42 9.55
N TRP A 72 -4.29 -5.83 8.90
CA TRP A 72 -3.52 -4.92 8.02
C TRP A 72 -4.36 -4.40 6.84
N ILE A 73 -5.12 -5.26 6.17
CA ILE A 73 -6.00 -4.85 5.06
C ILE A 73 -7.04 -3.84 5.57
N ALA A 74 -7.65 -4.11 6.73
CA ALA A 74 -8.64 -3.22 7.33
C ALA A 74 -8.02 -1.88 7.74
N ALA A 75 -6.90 -1.89 8.46
CA ALA A 75 -6.17 -0.70 8.88
C ALA A 75 -5.73 0.15 7.68
N ARG A 76 -5.18 -0.49 6.64
CA ARG A 76 -4.79 0.18 5.40
C ARG A 76 -5.97 0.78 4.66
N ARG A 77 -7.10 0.07 4.58
CA ARG A 77 -8.31 0.58 3.92
C ARG A 77 -8.86 1.78 4.68
N ALA A 78 -9.02 1.67 6.00
CA ALA A 78 -9.50 2.76 6.84
C ALA A 78 -8.59 3.99 6.74
N TRP A 79 -7.26 3.79 6.75
CA TRP A 79 -6.30 4.85 6.53
C TRP A 79 -6.40 5.48 5.13
N LEU A 80 -6.51 4.66 4.08
CA LEU A 80 -6.65 5.17 2.70
C LEU A 80 -7.93 6.00 2.56
N ASP A 81 -9.04 5.54 3.13
CA ASP A 81 -10.32 6.26 3.13
C ASP A 81 -10.19 7.61 3.83
N ALA A 82 -9.53 7.65 5.00
CA ALA A 82 -9.30 8.88 5.74
C ALA A 82 -8.40 9.87 4.98
N VAL A 83 -7.32 9.39 4.36
CA VAL A 83 -6.44 10.25 3.55
C VAL A 83 -7.15 10.77 2.30
N LEU A 84 -8.01 9.96 1.68
CA LEU A 84 -8.77 10.38 0.49
C LEU A 84 -9.85 11.43 0.79
N ASP A 85 -10.25 11.61 2.04
CA ASP A 85 -11.14 12.72 2.43
C ASP A 85 -10.43 14.09 2.26
N ASP A 86 -9.12 14.15 2.50
CA ASP A 86 -8.29 15.33 2.23
C ASP A 86 -7.94 15.49 0.74
N HIS A 87 -8.20 14.46 -0.08
CA HIS A 87 -7.93 14.42 -1.53
C HIS A 87 -9.18 14.13 -2.35
N ALA A 88 -10.27 14.88 -2.09
CA ALA A 88 -11.60 14.62 -2.66
C ALA A 88 -11.64 14.54 -4.19
N ASP A 89 -10.79 15.29 -4.91
CA ASP A 89 -10.70 15.20 -6.37
C ASP A 89 -10.12 13.86 -6.83
N GLU A 90 -9.09 13.38 -6.14
CA GLU A 90 -8.50 12.07 -6.42
C GLU A 90 -9.39 10.91 -5.99
N ARG A 91 -10.27 11.13 -5.00
CA ARG A 91 -11.27 10.16 -4.56
C ARG A 91 -12.32 9.91 -5.64
N ARG A 92 -12.75 10.97 -6.35
CA ARG A 92 -13.79 10.88 -7.39
C ARG A 92 -13.28 10.40 -8.74
N ASP A 93 -11.98 10.50 -8.98
CA ASP A 93 -11.38 10.05 -10.24
C ASP A 93 -11.30 8.51 -10.31
N THR A 94 -12.03 7.93 -11.25
CA THR A 94 -12.11 6.48 -11.45
C THR A 94 -10.80 5.89 -11.96
N ARG A 95 -10.02 6.65 -12.73
CA ARG A 95 -8.72 6.23 -13.25
C ARG A 95 -7.68 6.20 -12.14
N LEU A 96 -7.69 7.19 -11.25
CA LEU A 96 -6.84 7.19 -10.04
C LEU A 96 -7.23 6.07 -9.07
N THR A 97 -8.51 5.78 -8.95
CA THR A 97 -8.99 4.64 -8.15
C THR A 97 -8.52 3.32 -8.74
N ALA A 98 -8.64 3.14 -10.05
CA ALA A 98 -8.16 1.95 -10.74
C ALA A 98 -6.64 1.76 -10.60
N SER A 99 -5.85 2.84 -10.68
CA SER A 99 -4.40 2.75 -10.53
C SER A 99 -3.97 2.35 -9.11
N ARG A 100 -4.64 2.89 -8.08
CA ARG A 100 -4.43 2.47 -6.68
C ARG A 100 -4.74 0.98 -6.50
N HIS A 101 -5.89 0.51 -6.97
CA HIS A 101 -6.24 -0.91 -6.88
C HIS A 101 -5.29 -1.83 -7.65
N ALA A 102 -4.80 -1.41 -8.82
CA ALA A 102 -3.80 -2.17 -9.55
C ALA A 102 -2.50 -2.29 -8.74
N ALA A 103 -2.05 -1.20 -8.10
CA ALA A 103 -0.88 -1.21 -7.23
C ALA A 103 -1.06 -2.11 -6.00
N ASP A 104 -2.26 -2.16 -5.42
CA ASP A 104 -2.60 -3.11 -4.35
C ASP A 104 -2.44 -4.56 -4.81
N GLY A 105 -2.90 -4.85 -6.04
CA GLY A 105 -2.75 -6.16 -6.67
C GLY A 105 -1.29 -6.60 -6.79
N VAL A 106 -0.36 -5.66 -7.02
CA VAL A 106 1.09 -5.96 -7.07
C VAL A 106 1.62 -6.42 -5.72
N VAL A 107 1.24 -5.74 -4.63
CA VAL A 107 1.63 -6.14 -3.28
C VAL A 107 1.06 -7.50 -2.93
N LEU A 108 -0.22 -7.74 -3.21
CA LEU A 108 -0.87 -9.03 -2.97
C LEU A 108 -0.21 -10.16 -3.76
N GLN A 109 0.15 -9.91 -5.02
CA GLN A 109 0.87 -10.87 -5.85
C GLN A 109 2.27 -11.17 -5.30
N ALA A 110 3.01 -10.16 -4.84
CA ALA A 110 4.31 -10.32 -4.22
C ALA A 110 4.23 -11.13 -2.90
N CYS A 111 3.22 -10.86 -2.06
CA CYS A 111 2.95 -11.65 -0.85
C CYS A 111 2.65 -13.12 -1.18
N ARG A 112 1.91 -13.39 -2.27
CA ARG A 112 1.52 -14.75 -2.66
C ARG A 112 2.68 -15.56 -3.24
N LEU A 113 3.48 -14.96 -4.12
CA LEU A 113 4.45 -15.68 -4.93
C LEU A 113 5.89 -15.57 -4.41
N GLY A 114 6.14 -14.69 -3.44
CA GLY A 114 7.49 -14.26 -3.09
C GLY A 114 8.07 -13.29 -4.12
N CYS A 115 9.18 -12.62 -3.76
CA CYS A 115 9.78 -11.54 -4.55
C CYS A 115 10.18 -11.94 -5.98
N GLU A 116 10.43 -13.23 -6.23
CA GLU A 116 11.05 -13.73 -7.46
C GLU A 116 10.08 -13.95 -8.64
N ALA A 117 8.77 -13.85 -8.42
CA ALA A 117 7.80 -14.26 -9.44
C ALA A 117 7.49 -13.23 -10.54
N MET A 118 7.97 -11.99 -10.41
CA MET A 118 7.77 -10.95 -11.42
C MET A 118 9.11 -10.43 -11.94
N GLN A 119 9.36 -10.60 -13.24
CA GLN A 119 10.54 -10.05 -13.89
C GLN A 119 10.62 -8.53 -13.68
N ASP A 120 11.79 -8.03 -13.25
CA ASP A 120 12.01 -6.62 -12.91
C ASP A 120 11.54 -5.65 -14.00
N ALA A 121 11.77 -6.00 -15.27
CA ALA A 121 11.37 -5.18 -16.41
C ALA A 121 9.85 -5.12 -16.64
N ALA A 122 9.11 -6.20 -16.36
CA ALA A 122 7.65 -6.19 -16.47
C ALA A 122 7.02 -5.38 -15.33
N ARG A 123 7.58 -5.52 -14.12
CA ARG A 123 7.19 -4.75 -12.95
C ARG A 123 7.43 -3.26 -13.14
N ALA A 124 8.60 -2.86 -13.65
CA ALA A 124 8.92 -1.47 -13.95
C ALA A 124 7.96 -0.87 -14.99
N ARG A 125 7.69 -1.58 -16.09
CA ARG A 125 6.71 -1.13 -17.10
C ARG A 125 5.30 -0.95 -16.53
N MET A 126 4.87 -1.86 -15.67
CA MET A 126 3.57 -1.76 -15.01
C MET A 126 3.53 -0.55 -14.07
N ARG A 127 4.57 -0.34 -13.26
CA ARG A 127 4.71 0.86 -12.41
C ARG A 127 4.58 2.14 -13.24
N ASP A 128 5.34 2.22 -14.33
CA ASP A 128 5.41 3.42 -15.15
C ASP A 128 4.07 3.69 -15.85
N ALA A 129 3.37 2.64 -16.30
CA ALA A 129 2.02 2.75 -16.86
C ALA A 129 0.99 3.24 -15.81
N LEU A 130 1.03 2.70 -14.59
CA LEU A 130 0.15 3.14 -13.51
C LEU A 130 0.46 4.57 -13.07
N ILE A 131 1.74 4.98 -13.04
CA ILE A 131 2.15 6.36 -12.82
C ILE A 131 1.61 7.26 -13.95
N ALA A 132 1.73 6.85 -15.21
CA ALA A 132 1.20 7.61 -16.34
C ALA A 132 -0.31 7.87 -16.21
N MET A 133 -1.08 6.87 -15.73
CA MET A 133 -2.51 7.01 -15.43
C MET A 133 -2.82 8.05 -14.35
N THR A 134 -1.84 8.44 -13.53
CA THR A 134 -2.02 9.48 -12.50
C THR A 134 -1.74 10.90 -12.98
N HIS A 135 -1.30 11.08 -14.23
CA HIS A 135 -1.17 12.40 -14.83
C HIS A 135 -2.50 12.87 -15.43
N PRO A 136 -2.76 14.19 -15.51
CA PRO A 136 -3.97 14.70 -16.16
C PRO A 136 -4.21 14.04 -17.52
N ALA A 137 -5.48 13.76 -17.85
CA ALA A 137 -5.82 13.46 -19.24
C ALA A 137 -5.59 14.73 -20.06
N HIS A 138 -4.83 14.61 -21.15
CA HIS A 138 -4.61 15.69 -22.12
C HIS A 138 -5.86 15.96 -22.93
#